data_AF-E2AAX4-F1
#
_entry.id   AF-E2AAX4-F1
#
_cell.length_a   1.000
_cell.length_b   1.000
_cell.length_c   1.000
_cell.angle_alpha   90.00
_cell.angle_beta   90.00
_cell.angle_gamma   90.00
#
_symmetry.space_group_name_H-M   'P 1'
#
loop_
_entity.id
_entity.type
_entity.pdbx_description
1 polymer ?
#
loop_
_entity_poly.entity_id
_entity_poly.type
_entity_poly.pdbx_seq_one_letter_code
_entity_poly.pdbx_strand_id
1 'polypeptide(L)' 'TNNLIIVWEGNYRPDKISLCGGMMTLKVRPFVEAARQCFNCYKFGHVKAGCKAKHRRIICRKEGIHGKCDKFVRYANCG' A
#
# COMPACT_ATOMS: atom_id res chain seq x y z
N THR A 1 10.53 18.66 -6.26
CA THR A 1 9.37 17.95 -6.84
C THR A 1 8.48 18.98 -7.50
N ASN A 2 8.17 18.81 -8.79
CA ASN A 2 7.26 19.70 -9.52
C ASN A 2 5.84 19.17 -9.37
N ASN A 3 5.15 19.62 -8.31
CA ASN A 3 3.79 19.18 -8.00
C ASN A 3 2.77 20.17 -8.56
N LEU A 4 1.70 19.66 -9.16
CA LEU A 4 0.54 20.43 -9.61
C LEU A 4 -0.62 20.21 -8.63
N ILE A 5 -1.22 21.28 -8.13
CA ILE A 5 -2.41 21.24 -7.26
C ILE A 5 -3.59 21.78 -8.06
N ILE A 6 -4.67 20.99 -8.15
CA ILE A 6 -5.92 21.38 -8.79
C ILE A 6 -6.98 21.49 -7.69
N VAL A 7 -7.70 22.61 -7.66
CA VAL A 7 -8.76 22.90 -6.71
C VAL A 7 -10.05 23.16 -7.49
N TRP A 8 -11.18 22.67 -6.99
CA TRP A 8 -12.51 22.92 -7.54
C TRP A 8 -13.32 23.75 -6.56
N GLU A 9 -14.13 24.67 -7.08
CA GLU A 9 -15.12 25.39 -6.29
C GLU A 9 -16.39 24.53 -6.15
N GLY A 10 -16.89 24.41 -4.92
CA GLY A 10 -18.08 23.62 -4.58
C GLY A 10 -17.79 22.42 -3.69
N ASN A 11 -18.85 21.68 -3.35
CA ASN A 11 -18.81 20.60 -2.35
C ASN A 11 -18.66 19.20 -2.96
N TYR A 12 -18.48 19.10 -4.28
CA TYR A 12 -18.43 17.83 -5.00
C TYR A 12 -17.11 17.66 -5.71
N ARG A 13 -16.49 16.49 -5.51
CA ARG A 13 -15.28 16.09 -6.25
C ARG A 13 -15.71 15.52 -7.61
N PRO A 14 -15.11 15.94 -8.73
CA PRO A 14 -15.38 15.31 -10.01
C PRO A 14 -14.85 13.87 -10.02
N ASP A 15 -15.45 13.01 -10.86
CA ASP A 15 -14.97 11.64 -11.06
C ASP A 15 -13.92 11.53 -12.18
N LYS A 16 -13.85 12.54 -13.05
CA LYS A 16 -12.99 12.60 -14.23
C LYS A 16 -12.54 14.03 -14.50
N ILE A 17 -11.31 14.18 -15.01
CA ILE A 17 -10.76 15.42 -15.52
C ILE A 17 -10.44 15.21 -16.99
N SER A 18 -11.07 15.99 -17.86
CA SER A 18 -10.79 15.98 -19.30
C SER A 18 -9.74 17.03 -19.62
N LEU A 19 -8.70 16.62 -20.34
CA LEU A 19 -7.61 17.48 -20.83
C LEU A 19 -7.62 17.50 -22.36
N CYS A 20 -7.02 18.55 -22.93
CA CYS A 20 -6.85 18.72 -24.37
C CYS A 20 -8.18 18.53 -25.16
N GLY A 21 -9.24 19.22 -24.74
CA GLY A 21 -10.55 19.14 -25.41
C GLY A 21 -11.22 17.76 -25.34
N GLY A 22 -10.84 16.92 -24.38
CA GLY A 22 -11.39 15.57 -24.20
C GLY A 22 -10.56 14.44 -24.81
N MET A 23 -9.42 14.74 -25.46
CA MET A 23 -8.51 13.72 -25.97
C MET A 23 -7.84 12.88 -24.87
N MET A 24 -7.75 13.43 -23.66
CA MET A 24 -7.22 12.74 -22.49
C MET A 24 -8.20 12.84 -21.32
N THR A 25 -8.40 11.73 -20.61
CA THR A 25 -9.25 11.70 -19.41
C THR A 25 -8.51 11.07 -18.25
N LEU A 26 -8.37 11.80 -17.14
CA LEU A 26 -7.85 11.30 -15.88
C LEU A 26 -9.00 10.94 -14.95
N LYS A 27 -9.03 9.70 -14.45
CA LYS A 27 -10.01 9.29 -13.44
C LYS A 27 -9.58 9.80 -12.07
N VAL A 28 -10.46 10.56 -11.41
CA VAL A 28 -10.23 11.03 -10.05
C VAL A 28 -10.70 9.96 -9.08
N ARG A 29 -9.86 9.62 -8.11
CA ARG A 29 -10.17 8.67 -7.03
C ARG A 29 -9.74 9.29 -5.70
N PRO A 30 -10.38 8.93 -4.58
CA PRO A 30 -9.85 9.29 -3.28
C PRO A 30 -8.40 8.83 -3.18
N PHE A 31 -7.53 9.68 -2.65
CA PHE A 31 -6.18 9.26 -2.30
C PHE A 31 -6.27 8.22 -1.18
N VAL A 32 -5.66 7.06 -1.40
CA VAL A 32 -5.50 6.02 -0.39
C VAL A 32 -4.01 5.91 -0.14
N GLU A 33 -3.56 6.20 1.08
CA GLU A 33 -2.15 6.08 1.43
C GLU A 33 -1.70 4.61 1.24
N ALA A 34 -0.54 4.42 0.61
CA ALA A 34 0.01 3.09 0.43
C ALA A 34 0.21 2.43 1.80
N ALA A 35 -0.32 1.21 1.96
CA ALA A 35 -0.18 0.46 3.20
C ALA A 35 1.31 0.22 3.50
N ARG A 36 1.78 0.75 4.64
CA ARG A 36 3.15 0.54 5.10
C ARG A 36 3.31 -0.89 5.60
N GLN A 37 3.81 -1.76 4.73
CA GLN A 37 4.11 -3.15 5.05
C GLN A 37 5.57 -3.30 5.50
N CYS A 38 5.77 -3.92 6.66
CA CYS A 38 7.10 -4.22 7.15
C CYS A 38 7.68 -5.45 6.45
N PHE A 39 8.78 -5.32 5.70
CA PHE A 39 9.44 -6.46 5.03
C PHE A 39 10.19 -7.42 5.98
N ASN A 40 10.15 -7.19 7.30
CA ASN A 40 10.75 -8.08 8.29
C ASN A 40 9.73 -9.04 8.91
N CYS A 41 8.55 -8.54 9.28
CA CYS A 41 7.49 -9.32 9.93
C CYS A 41 6.22 -9.45 9.09
N TYR A 42 6.15 -8.72 7.96
CA TYR A 42 5.03 -8.66 7.01
C TYR A 42 3.72 -8.12 7.58
N LYS A 43 3.76 -7.45 8.74
CA LYS A 43 2.62 -6.73 9.32
C LYS A 43 2.53 -5.30 8.79
N PHE A 44 1.33 -4.73 8.81
CA PHE A 44 1.10 -3.32 8.50
C PHE A 44 1.47 -2.38 9.66
N GLY A 45 1.57 -1.09 9.36
CA GLY A 45 1.72 0.00 10.34
C GLY A 45 3.16 0.42 10.65
N HIS A 46 4.17 -0.27 10.11
CA HIS A 46 5.57 0.12 10.29
C HIS A 46 6.45 -0.38 9.14
N VAL A 47 7.67 0.17 9.06
CA VAL A 47 8.72 -0.26 8.12
C VAL A 47 9.77 -1.11 8.83
N LYS A 48 10.62 -1.80 8.05
CA LYS A 48 11.69 -2.67 8.57
C LYS A 48 12.59 -1.98 9.60
N ALA A 49 12.94 -0.71 9.37
CA ALA A 49 13.80 0.08 10.26
C ALA A 49 13.24 0.24 11.69
N GLY A 50 11.91 0.24 11.86
CA GLY A 50 11.24 0.34 13.17
C GLY A 50 10.75 -1.00 13.72
N CYS A 51 11.12 -2.13 13.10
CA CYS A 51 10.59 -3.43 13.47
C CYS A 51 11.30 -4.03 14.69
N LYS A 52 10.55 -4.31 15.76
CA LYS A 52 11.06 -4.97 16.98
C LYS A 52 10.92 -6.50 16.95
N ALA A 53 10.29 -7.05 15.91
CA ALA A 53 10.09 -8.49 15.78
C ALA A 53 11.32 -9.15 15.16
N LYS A 54 11.53 -10.43 15.47
CA LYS A 54 12.45 -11.29 14.71
C LYS A 54 11.97 -11.44 13.27
N HIS A 55 12.91 -11.69 12.36
CA HIS A 55 12.61 -11.94 10.94
C HIS A 55 11.67 -13.13 10.79
N ARG A 56 10.58 -12.94 10.04
CA ARG A 56 9.59 -13.99 9.75
C ARG A 56 9.55 -14.25 8.26
N ARG A 57 9.23 -15.48 7.87
CA ARG A 57 8.97 -15.84 6.46
C ARG A 57 7.61 -15.33 6.00
N ILE A 58 7.50 -14.91 4.73
CA ILE A 58 6.27 -14.37 4.15
C ILE A 58 5.10 -15.37 4.13
N ILE A 59 5.39 -16.65 3.82
CA ILE A 59 4.39 -17.71 3.60
C ILE A 59 3.82 -18.23 4.93
N CYS A 60 4.68 -18.76 5.81
CA CYS A 60 4.25 -19.48 7.02
C CYS A 60 4.52 -18.73 8.33
N ARG A 61 5.14 -17.54 8.28
CA ARG A 61 5.41 -16.66 9.45
C ARG A 61 6.25 -17.25 10.57
N LYS A 62 6.96 -18.34 10.33
CA LYS A 62 7.97 -18.85 11.26
C LYS A 62 9.22 -17.96 11.22
N GLU A 63 9.96 -17.99 12.32
CA GLU A 63 11.28 -17.37 12.41
C GLU A 63 12.28 -18.05 11.45
N GLY A 64 13.22 -17.27 10.93
CA GLY A 64 14.29 -17.76 10.06
C GLY A 64 14.20 -17.20 8.64
N ILE A 65 15.31 -17.33 7.92
CA ILE A 65 15.47 -16.87 6.53
C ILE A 65 14.87 -17.93 5.59
N HIS A 66 14.45 -17.52 4.38
CA HIS A 66 13.97 -18.31 3.24
C HIS A 66 14.08 -19.85 3.33
N GLY A 67 13.06 -20.57 2.87
CA GLY A 67 13.09 -22.03 2.79
C GLY A 67 11.70 -22.63 2.65
N LYS A 68 11.62 -23.96 2.44
CA LYS A 68 10.35 -24.67 2.40
C LYS A 68 9.57 -24.44 3.70
N CYS A 69 8.30 -24.10 3.55
CA CYS A 69 7.35 -24.09 4.64
C CYS A 69 6.53 -25.37 4.49
N ASP A 70 6.80 -26.38 5.32
CA ASP A 70 6.02 -27.63 5.32
C ASP A 70 4.63 -27.46 5.98
N LYS A 71 4.17 -26.21 6.13
CA LYS A 71 2.97 -25.84 6.87
C LYS A 71 2.09 -24.90 6.05
N PHE A 72 0.81 -24.85 6.41
CA PHE A 72 -0.21 -23.96 5.87
C PHE A 72 0.23 -22.49 5.79
N VAL A 73 -0.22 -21.81 4.73
CA VAL A 73 -0.12 -20.36 4.54
C VAL A 73 -0.78 -19.66 5.73
N ARG A 74 -0.10 -18.67 6.31
CA ARG A 74 -0.64 -17.86 7.41
C ARG A 74 -0.69 -16.40 7.01
N TYR A 75 -1.78 -15.68 7.32
CA TYR A 75 -1.94 -14.25 7.05
C TYR A 75 -1.46 -13.39 8.23
N ALA A 76 -0.92 -12.18 7.98
CA ALA A 76 -0.17 -11.39 8.99
C ALA A 76 -1.06 -10.45 9.75
N ASN A 77 -2.07 -10.01 9.02
CA ASN A 77 -2.93 -8.90 9.30
C ASN A 77 -4.40 -9.36 9.28
N CYS A 78 -4.65 -10.65 9.01
CA CYS A 78 -5.97 -11.25 9.15
C CYS A 78 -5.97 -12.04 10.47
N GLY A 79 -6.97 -11.77 11.30
CA GLY A 79 -7.26 -12.42 12.58
C GLY A 79 -8.73 -12.21 12.86
#